data_AF-A0A2T5PQC0-F1
#
_entry.id   AF-A0A2T5PQC0-F1
#
_cell.length_a   1.000
_cell.length_b   1.000
_cell.length_c   1.000
_cell.angle_alpha   90.00
_cell.angle_beta   90.00
_cell.angle_gamma   90.00
#
_symmetry.space_group_name_H-M   'P 1'
#
loop_
_entity.id
_entity.type
_entity.pdbx_description
1 polymer ?
#
loop_
_entity_poly.entity_id
_entity_poly.type
_entity_poly.pdbx_seq_one_letter_code
_entity_poly.pdbx_strand_id
1 'polypeptide(L)'
;MPVPPSDPRVKKQPIAGVYLHDLFYEISEEIGYTYDVAGSYIDHLTDLIDLWSQQGFIEIYSETADRSWGRIKDSNSVPGSTPWYTGLYHARLVKNGENDPLVVVVFEEQDEGGKVHHVASIRFMLDHSDMFGEGGEKFSTDKMKQIRRRIDDFIMRAGRPTVV
;
A
#
# COMPACT_ATOMS: atom_id res chain seq x y z
N MET A 1 -7.15 17.11 27.26
CA MET A 1 -6.08 16.09 27.33
C MET A 1 -4.91 16.59 26.50
N PRO A 2 -3.65 16.47 26.95
CA PRO A 2 -2.51 16.86 26.12
C PRO A 2 -2.38 15.87 24.94
N VAL A 3 -2.24 16.41 23.73
CA VAL A 3 -1.94 15.61 22.54
C VAL A 3 -0.51 15.09 22.72
N PRO A 4 -0.26 13.76 22.65
CA PRO A 4 1.10 13.24 22.72
C PRO A 4 1.94 13.88 21.60
N PRO A 5 3.22 14.18 21.84
CA PRO A 5 4.10 14.72 20.80
C PRO A 5 4.08 13.77 19.59
N SER A 6 3.86 14.34 18.40
CA SER A 6 3.92 13.58 17.15
C SER A 6 5.31 12.98 17.02
N ASP A 7 5.42 11.66 16.96
CA ASP A 7 6.68 11.01 16.63
C ASP A 7 7.12 11.49 15.24
N PRO A 8 8.27 12.20 15.11
CA PRO A 8 8.70 12.75 13.82
C PRO A 8 8.98 11.66 12.77
N ARG A 9 9.05 10.38 13.18
CA ARG A 9 9.27 9.22 12.31
C ARG A 9 7.97 8.67 11.69
N VAL A 10 6.81 9.17 12.12
CA VAL A 10 5.50 8.78 11.61
C VAL A 10 4.76 10.02 11.09
N LYS A 11 4.62 10.12 9.76
CA LYS A 11 3.87 11.19 9.08
C LYS A 11 2.38 10.81 9.02
N LYS A 12 1.49 11.75 9.33
CA LYS A 12 0.06 11.60 9.05
C LYS A 12 -0.25 12.18 7.67
N GLN A 13 -0.79 11.36 6.77
CA GLN A 13 -1.30 11.79 5.47
C GLN A 13 -2.83 11.88 5.57
N PRO A 14 -3.42 13.10 5.56
CA PRO A 14 -4.86 13.26 5.56
C PRO A 14 -5.49 12.62 4.32
N ILE A 15 -6.65 12.00 4.50
CA ILE A 15 -7.46 11.45 3.41
C ILE A 15 -8.92 11.86 3.58
N ALA A 16 -9.60 12.11 2.47
CA ALA A 16 -11.05 12.32 2.44
C ALA A 16 -11.83 10.99 2.46
N GLY A 17 -11.17 9.89 2.05
CA GLY A 17 -11.74 8.55 2.04
C GLY A 17 -10.72 7.50 1.61
N VAL A 18 -11.10 6.24 1.76
CA VAL A 18 -10.38 5.08 1.27
C VAL A 18 -11.34 4.17 0.51
N TYR A 19 -10.88 3.54 -0.57
CA TYR A 19 -11.67 2.57 -1.32
C TYR A 19 -10.80 1.46 -1.94
N LEU A 20 -11.42 0.33 -2.29
CA LEU A 20 -10.82 -0.69 -3.14
C LEU A 20 -10.97 -0.28 -4.60
N HIS A 21 -9.87 -0.25 -5.35
CA HIS A 21 -9.92 0.06 -6.77
C HIS A 21 -10.72 -1.00 -7.56
N ASP A 22 -11.35 -0.62 -8.66
CA ASP A 22 -12.18 -1.53 -9.48
C ASP A 22 -11.40 -2.76 -9.99
N LEU A 23 -10.10 -2.61 -10.23
CA LEU A 23 -9.20 -3.70 -10.67
C LEU A 23 -8.58 -4.48 -9.50
N PHE A 24 -9.00 -4.26 -8.25
CA PHE A 24 -8.37 -4.86 -7.07
C PHE A 24 -8.32 -6.37 -7.13
N TYR A 25 -9.46 -7.01 -7.38
CA TYR A 25 -9.53 -8.48 -7.45
C TYR A 25 -8.83 -9.03 -8.69
N GLU A 26 -8.97 -8.37 -9.85
CA GLU A 26 -8.34 -8.79 -11.11
C GLU A 26 -6.80 -8.84 -10.97
N ILE A 27 -6.20 -7.77 -10.45
CA ILE A 27 -4.74 -7.70 -10.29
C ILE A 27 -4.27 -8.66 -9.18
N SER A 28 -5.01 -8.77 -8.08
CA SER A 28 -4.67 -9.71 -7.00
C SER A 28 -4.65 -11.15 -7.51
N GLU A 29 -5.63 -11.55 -8.33
CA GLU A 29 -5.71 -12.87 -8.93
C GLU A 29 -4.49 -13.18 -9.82
N GLU A 30 -4.02 -12.21 -10.62
CA GLU A 30 -2.81 -12.37 -11.44
C GLU A 30 -1.52 -12.58 -10.63
N ILE A 31 -1.51 -12.22 -9.35
CA ILE A 31 -0.38 -12.42 -8.42
C ILE A 31 -0.53 -13.73 -7.64
N GLY A 32 -1.70 -14.39 -7.71
CA GLY A 32 -1.97 -15.66 -7.03
C GLY A 32 -2.99 -15.54 -5.89
N TYR A 33 -3.48 -14.34 -5.60
CA TYR A 33 -4.60 -14.09 -4.70
C TYR A 33 -5.92 -14.33 -5.44
N THR A 34 -6.19 -15.61 -5.73
CA THR A 34 -7.47 -16.06 -6.33
C THR A 34 -8.67 -15.58 -5.50
N TYR A 35 -9.86 -15.57 -6.10
CA TYR A 35 -11.09 -15.12 -5.44
C TYR A 35 -11.30 -15.74 -4.05
N ASP A 36 -11.08 -17.05 -3.91
CA ASP A 36 -11.23 -17.75 -2.62
C ASP A 36 -10.18 -17.31 -1.59
N VAL A 37 -8.93 -17.12 -2.03
CA VAL A 37 -7.84 -16.67 -1.16
C VAL A 37 -8.06 -15.23 -0.73
N ALA A 38 -8.29 -14.31 -1.67
CA ALA A 38 -8.60 -12.91 -1.38
C ALA A 38 -9.87 -12.77 -0.52
N GLY A 39 -10.89 -13.58 -0.80
CA GLY A 39 -12.13 -13.65 -0.03
C GLY A 39 -11.92 -14.05 1.42
N SER A 40 -10.93 -14.89 1.73
CA SER A 40 -10.58 -15.24 3.11
C SER A 40 -10.05 -14.07 3.95
N TYR A 41 -9.63 -12.97 3.30
CA TYR A 41 -9.14 -11.76 3.95
C TYR A 41 -10.12 -10.58 3.92
N ILE A 42 -11.37 -10.78 3.49
CA ILE A 42 -12.30 -9.66 3.29
C ILE A 42 -12.61 -8.91 4.58
N ASP A 43 -12.77 -9.63 5.70
CA ASP A 43 -13.00 -9.01 7.01
C ASP A 43 -11.80 -8.13 7.43
N HIS A 44 -10.58 -8.58 7.13
CA HIS A 44 -9.37 -7.79 7.39
C HIS A 44 -9.27 -6.54 6.50
N LEU A 45 -9.72 -6.62 5.25
CA LEU A 45 -9.80 -5.47 4.35
C LEU A 45 -10.82 -4.45 4.88
N THR A 46 -12.00 -4.92 5.28
CA THR A 46 -13.04 -4.09 5.88
C THR A 46 -12.54 -3.41 7.15
N ASP A 47 -11.92 -4.14 8.07
CA ASP A 47 -11.34 -3.59 9.30
C ASP A 47 -10.32 -2.48 9.03
N LEU A 48 -9.47 -2.66 8.03
CA LEU A 48 -8.43 -1.69 7.66
C LEU A 48 -9.02 -0.44 7.01
N ILE A 49 -10.02 -0.62 6.14
CA ILE A 49 -10.78 0.47 5.49
C ILE A 49 -11.54 1.27 6.55
N ASP A 50 -12.21 0.60 7.49
CA ASP A 50 -12.97 1.22 8.57
C ASP A 50 -12.04 2.02 9.48
N LEU A 51 -10.86 1.49 9.81
CA LEU A 51 -9.85 2.20 10.60
C LEU A 51 -9.47 3.53 9.93
N TRP A 52 -9.05 3.48 8.67
CA TRP A 52 -8.59 4.67 7.94
C TRP A 52 -9.73 5.67 7.70
N SER A 53 -10.94 5.18 7.42
CA SER A 53 -12.14 6.01 7.25
C SER A 53 -12.51 6.75 8.54
N GLN A 54 -12.47 6.06 9.69
CA GLN A 54 -12.77 6.66 10.99
C GLN A 54 -11.69 7.66 11.43
N GLN A 55 -10.42 7.41 11.09
CA GLN A 55 -9.31 8.30 11.42
C GLN A 55 -9.26 9.56 10.53
N GLY A 56 -9.65 9.46 9.26
CA GLY A 56 -9.48 10.54 8.28
C GLY A 56 -8.02 10.83 7.89
N PHE A 57 -7.09 9.94 8.26
CA PHE A 57 -5.69 9.99 7.87
C PHE A 57 -5.06 8.59 7.94
N ILE A 58 -3.99 8.39 7.17
CA ILE A 58 -3.13 7.20 7.25
C ILE A 58 -1.77 7.59 7.82
N GLU A 59 -1.26 6.79 8.76
CA GLU A 59 0.09 6.95 9.30
C GLU A 59 1.12 6.27 8.41
N ILE A 60 2.14 7.03 7.98
CA ILE A 60 3.25 6.58 7.16
C ILE A 60 4.51 6.52 8.02
N TYR A 61 5.14 5.36 8.10
CA TYR A 61 6.36 5.18 8.89
C TYR A 61 7.59 4.92 7.99
N SER A 62 8.75 5.37 8.44
CA SER A 62 10.04 5.11 7.76
C SER A 62 10.82 3.95 8.39
N GLU A 63 10.76 3.82 9.72
CA GLU A 63 11.58 2.87 10.49
C GLU A 63 10.80 1.62 10.88
N THR A 64 11.43 0.44 10.78
CA THR A 64 10.79 -0.84 11.13
C THR A 64 10.33 -0.89 12.60
N ALA A 65 10.98 -0.14 13.49
CA ALA A 65 10.61 -0.04 14.90
C ALA A 65 9.22 0.60 15.11
N ASP A 66 8.78 1.46 14.18
CA ASP A 66 7.51 2.16 14.26
C ASP A 66 6.40 1.43 13.47
N ARG A 67 6.67 0.20 13.02
CA ARG A 67 5.72 -0.66 12.30
C ARG A 67 4.56 -1.06 13.21
N SER A 68 3.34 -0.81 12.76
CA SER A 68 2.10 -1.24 13.41
C SER A 68 1.02 -1.53 12.36
N TRP A 69 0.06 -2.40 12.67
CA TRP A 69 -1.14 -2.56 11.86
C TRP A 69 -1.88 -1.21 11.73
N GLY A 70 -2.44 -0.93 10.56
CA GLY A 70 -3.02 0.36 10.21
C GLY A 70 -2.03 1.42 9.72
N ARG A 71 -0.72 1.17 9.77
CA ARG A 71 0.30 2.05 9.18
C ARG A 71 0.76 1.53 7.82
N ILE A 72 1.14 2.46 6.95
CA ILE A 72 1.73 2.15 5.64
C ILE A 72 3.22 2.49 5.61
N LYS A 73 3.99 1.81 4.77
CA LYS A 73 5.39 2.10 4.50
C LYS A 73 5.56 2.53 3.05
N ASP A 74 6.41 3.53 2.81
CA ASP A 74 6.85 3.90 1.46
C ASP A 74 7.63 2.74 0.84
N SER A 75 7.11 2.22 -0.29
CA SER A 75 7.74 1.11 -1.02
C SER A 75 8.98 1.57 -1.78
N ASN A 76 9.11 2.87 -2.06
CA ASN A 76 10.27 3.46 -2.72
C ASN A 76 11.48 3.66 -1.79
N SER A 77 11.37 3.27 -0.51
CA SER A 77 12.44 3.46 0.47
C SER A 77 13.66 2.55 0.28
N VAL A 78 13.64 1.62 -0.69
CA VAL A 78 14.73 0.65 -0.93
C VAL A 78 15.52 0.97 -2.21
N PRO A 79 16.86 0.82 -2.23
CA PRO A 79 17.69 1.17 -3.38
C PRO A 79 17.26 0.51 -4.70
N GLY A 80 17.26 1.32 -5.78
CA GLY A 80 16.89 0.90 -7.13
C GLY A 80 15.38 0.79 -7.38
N SER A 81 14.54 1.17 -6.42
CA SER A 81 13.07 1.20 -6.58
C SER A 81 12.59 2.38 -7.39
N THR A 82 13.30 3.51 -7.37
CA THR A 82 13.03 4.63 -8.27
C THR A 82 13.38 4.25 -9.72
N PRO A 83 12.53 4.55 -10.72
CA PRO A 83 11.26 5.28 -10.61
C PRO A 83 10.04 4.41 -10.27
N TRP A 84 10.16 3.08 -10.37
CA TRP A 84 9.07 2.10 -10.34
C TRP A 84 8.12 2.20 -9.13
N TYR A 85 8.62 2.46 -7.92
CA TYR A 85 7.79 2.49 -6.71
C TYR A 85 7.44 3.90 -6.22
N THR A 86 7.68 4.92 -7.05
CA THR A 86 7.34 6.31 -6.68
C THR A 86 5.84 6.46 -6.41
N GLY A 87 5.48 6.86 -5.19
CA GLY A 87 4.08 7.03 -4.77
C GLY A 87 3.36 5.73 -4.39
N LEU A 88 4.07 4.60 -4.31
CA LEU A 88 3.51 3.33 -3.87
C LEU A 88 3.80 3.12 -2.39
N TYR A 89 2.75 2.77 -1.65
CA TYR A 89 2.84 2.37 -0.26
C TYR A 89 2.34 0.95 -0.08
N HIS A 90 2.73 0.30 1.00
CA HIS A 90 2.16 -0.99 1.39
C HIS A 90 1.76 -1.01 2.86
N ALA A 91 0.69 -1.73 3.16
CA ALA A 91 0.21 -2.00 4.51
C ALA A 91 0.12 -3.50 4.77
N ARG A 92 0.28 -3.90 6.03
CA ARG A 92 -0.04 -5.26 6.47
C ARG A 92 -1.56 -5.41 6.56
N LEU A 93 -2.09 -6.48 6.00
CA LEU A 93 -3.53 -6.71 6.07
C LEU A 93 -3.95 -7.30 7.43
N VAL A 94 -3.18 -8.26 7.95
CA VAL A 94 -3.53 -8.99 9.17
C VAL A 94 -2.98 -8.30 10.43
N LYS A 95 -3.83 -8.16 11.45
CA LYS A 95 -3.55 -7.42 12.70
C LYS A 95 -2.62 -8.14 13.67
N ASN A 96 -2.49 -9.45 13.55
CA ASN A 96 -1.69 -10.29 14.46
C ASN A 96 -0.16 -10.15 14.28
N GLY A 97 0.29 -9.23 13.42
CA GLY A 97 1.70 -8.97 13.17
C GLY A 97 2.32 -9.87 12.11
N GLU A 98 1.51 -10.69 11.43
CA GLU A 98 1.95 -11.47 10.26
C GLU A 98 2.57 -10.58 9.19
N ASN A 99 3.54 -11.17 8.48
CA ASN A 99 4.29 -10.44 7.47
C ASN A 99 3.52 -10.27 6.15
N ASP A 100 2.52 -11.10 5.93
CA ASP A 100 1.76 -11.19 4.68
C ASP A 100 0.32 -11.62 5.02
N PRO A 101 -0.66 -11.36 4.15
CA PRO A 101 -0.62 -10.51 2.96
C PRO A 101 -0.29 -9.04 3.25
N LEU A 102 0.21 -8.37 2.21
CA LEU A 102 0.23 -6.93 2.08
C LEU A 102 -0.89 -6.46 1.15
N VAL A 103 -1.28 -5.20 1.32
CA VAL A 103 -2.05 -4.45 0.33
C VAL A 103 -1.23 -3.27 -0.19
N VAL A 104 -1.26 -3.04 -1.50
CA VAL A 104 -0.67 -1.87 -2.13
C VAL A 104 -1.64 -0.71 -2.08
N VAL A 105 -1.16 0.44 -1.61
CA VAL A 105 -1.95 1.67 -1.45
C VAL A 105 -1.28 2.78 -2.23
N VAL A 106 -2.08 3.57 -2.94
CA VAL A 106 -1.65 4.83 -3.54
C VAL A 106 -2.56 5.96 -3.08
N PHE A 107 -2.03 7.18 -3.08
CA PHE A 107 -2.85 8.37 -2.91
C PHE A 107 -3.21 8.95 -4.26
N GLU A 108 -4.46 9.37 -4.39
CA GLU A 108 -4.99 9.99 -5.60
C GLU A 108 -5.61 11.34 -5.25
N GLU A 109 -5.64 12.23 -6.23
CA GLU A 109 -6.38 13.49 -6.15
C GLU A 109 -7.74 13.32 -6.85
N GLN A 110 -8.81 13.67 -6.16
CA GLN A 110 -10.15 13.77 -6.71
C GLN A 110 -10.62 15.22 -6.61
N ASP A 111 -11.08 15.78 -7.73
CA ASP A 111 -11.70 17.11 -7.76
C ASP A 111 -13.21 16.95 -7.68
N GLU A 112 -13.78 17.32 -6.52
CA GLU A 112 -15.23 17.40 -6.34
C GLU A 112 -15.64 18.87 -6.22
N GLY A 113 -16.15 19.44 -7.33
CA GLY A 113 -16.71 20.78 -7.35
C GLY A 113 -15.69 21.90 -7.13
N GLY A 114 -14.44 21.72 -7.59
CA GLY A 114 -13.35 22.69 -7.48
C GLY A 114 -12.54 22.56 -6.19
N LYS A 115 -12.72 21.48 -5.44
CA LYS A 115 -11.93 21.15 -4.25
C LYS A 115 -11.19 19.85 -4.49
N VAL A 116 -9.86 19.94 -4.42
CA VAL A 116 -8.98 18.76 -4.49
C VAL A 116 -8.99 18.05 -3.14
N HIS A 117 -9.38 16.78 -3.17
CA HIS A 117 -9.37 15.86 -2.05
C HIS A 117 -8.35 14.76 -2.31
N HIS A 118 -7.59 14.38 -1.29
CA HIS A 118 -6.72 13.20 -1.37
C HIS A 118 -7.49 11.98 -0.89
N VAL A 119 -7.55 10.93 -1.69
CA VAL A 119 -8.14 9.64 -1.31
C VAL A 119 -7.07 8.54 -1.32
N ALA A 120 -7.23 7.53 -0.48
CA ALA A 120 -6.39 6.34 -0.52
C ALA A 120 -7.06 5.25 -1.37
N SER A 121 -6.39 4.82 -2.44
CA SER A 121 -6.84 3.76 -3.32
C SER A 121 -6.05 2.49 -3.02
N ILE A 122 -6.73 1.45 -2.55
CA ILE A 122 -6.15 0.13 -2.33
C ILE A 122 -6.18 -0.63 -3.65
N ARG A 123 -5.00 -0.97 -4.18
CA ARG A 123 -4.82 -1.41 -5.57
C ARG A 123 -4.87 -2.92 -5.76
N PHE A 124 -4.23 -3.69 -4.90
CA PHE A 124 -4.18 -5.15 -4.97
C PHE A 124 -3.49 -5.75 -3.73
N MET A 125 -3.63 -7.06 -3.56
CA MET A 125 -2.94 -7.87 -2.56
C MET A 125 -1.69 -8.52 -3.13
N LEU A 126 -0.68 -8.70 -2.29
CA LEU A 126 0.56 -9.42 -2.63
C LEU A 126 1.31 -9.87 -1.38
N ASP A 127 2.25 -10.78 -1.53
CA ASP A 127 3.23 -11.10 -0.49
C ASP A 127 4.47 -10.23 -0.60
N HIS A 128 5.18 -10.06 0.50
CA HIS A 128 6.39 -9.26 0.57
C HIS A 128 7.45 -9.72 -0.45
N SER A 129 7.50 -11.02 -0.76
CA SER A 129 8.36 -11.57 -1.81
C SER A 129 7.99 -11.11 -3.22
N ASP A 130 6.71 -10.89 -3.51
CA ASP A 130 6.25 -10.46 -4.84
C ASP A 130 6.73 -9.04 -5.18
N MET A 131 6.88 -8.18 -4.18
CA MET A 131 7.31 -6.79 -4.37
C MET A 131 8.81 -6.58 -4.14
N PHE A 132 9.44 -7.42 -3.30
CA PHE A 132 10.82 -7.23 -2.86
C PHE A 132 11.75 -8.42 -3.13
N GLY A 133 11.29 -9.44 -3.87
CA GLY A 133 12.02 -10.66 -4.19
C GLY A 133 12.09 -11.64 -3.02
N GLU A 134 12.58 -12.87 -3.27
CA GLU A 134 12.82 -13.87 -2.24
C GLU A 134 14.29 -14.35 -2.22
N GLY A 135 14.83 -14.63 -1.04
CA GLY A 135 16.16 -15.22 -0.88
C GLY A 135 17.27 -14.50 -1.68
N GLY A 136 17.94 -15.24 -2.58
CA GLY A 136 19.02 -14.73 -3.42
C GLY A 136 18.56 -13.75 -4.52
N GLU A 137 17.27 -13.77 -4.89
CA GLU A 137 16.73 -12.89 -5.94
C GLU A 137 16.79 -11.42 -5.56
N LYS A 138 16.69 -11.11 -4.25
CA LYS A 138 16.79 -9.76 -3.69
C LYS A 138 18.09 -9.04 -4.06
N PHE A 139 19.15 -9.81 -4.30
CA PHE A 139 20.47 -9.29 -4.65
C PHE A 139 20.72 -9.28 -6.17
N SER A 140 19.84 -9.90 -6.95
CA SER A 140 19.92 -9.86 -8.41
C SER A 140 19.24 -8.61 -8.95
N THR A 141 20.04 -7.69 -9.49
CA THR A 141 19.54 -6.45 -10.08
C THR A 141 18.54 -6.71 -11.20
N ASP A 142 18.78 -7.72 -12.04
CA ASP A 142 17.91 -8.04 -13.18
C ASP A 142 16.57 -8.62 -12.71
N LYS A 143 16.58 -9.52 -11.72
CA LYS A 143 15.34 -10.07 -11.15
C LYS A 143 14.52 -8.99 -10.45
N MET A 144 15.16 -8.16 -9.63
CA MET A 144 14.49 -7.05 -8.97
C MET A 144 13.91 -6.04 -9.97
N LYS A 145 14.58 -5.80 -11.09
CA LYS A 145 14.05 -4.95 -12.17
C LYS A 145 12.83 -5.56 -12.84
N GLN A 146 12.80 -6.88 -13.05
CA GLN A 146 11.64 -7.58 -13.60
C GLN A 146 10.44 -7.52 -12.65
N ILE A 147 10.67 -7.77 -11.36
CA ILE A 147 9.65 -7.65 -10.31
C ILE A 147 9.05 -6.24 -10.30
N ARG A 148 9.90 -5.21 -10.22
CA ARG A 148 9.47 -3.81 -10.18
C ARG A 148 8.69 -3.39 -11.42
N ARG A 149 9.11 -3.86 -12.61
CA ARG A 149 8.38 -3.61 -13.86
C ARG A 149 6.99 -4.23 -13.84
N ARG A 150 6.86 -5.48 -13.38
CA ARG A 150 5.56 -6.15 -13.27
C ARG A 150 4.62 -5.39 -12.34
N ILE A 151 5.12 -4.94 -11.18
CA ILE A 151 4.34 -4.13 -10.24
C ILE A 151 3.97 -2.76 -10.85
N ASP A 152 4.89 -2.09 -11.53
CA ASP A 152 4.62 -0.84 -12.24
C ASP A 152 3.57 -1.02 -13.33
N ASP A 153 3.60 -2.12 -14.10
CA ASP A 153 2.59 -2.44 -15.11
C ASP A 153 1.19 -2.58 -14.49
N PHE A 154 1.07 -3.20 -13.31
CA PHE A 154 -0.19 -3.28 -12.57
C PHE A 154 -0.70 -1.91 -12.11
N ILE A 155 0.21 -1.07 -11.59
CA ILE A 155 -0.14 0.29 -11.18
C ILE A 155 -0.56 1.12 -12.39
N MET A 156 0.14 1.01 -13.51
CA MET A 156 -0.19 1.69 -14.76
C MET A 156 -1.56 1.29 -15.29
N ARG A 157 -1.95 0.00 -15.17
CA ARG A 157 -3.30 -0.49 -15.50
C ARG A 157 -4.38 0.11 -14.60
N ALA A 158 -4.09 0.25 -13.30
CA ALA A 158 -5.00 0.84 -12.32
C ALA A 158 -5.00 2.39 -12.31
N GLY A 159 -4.20 3.03 -13.15
CA GLY A 159 -4.04 4.48 -13.20
C GLY A 159 -2.87 4.98 -12.34
N ARG A 160 -2.14 5.97 -12.87
CA ARG A 160 -0.93 6.50 -12.20
C ARG A 160 -1.27 7.14 -10.85
N PRO A 161 -0.44 6.91 -9.82
CA PRO A 161 -0.60 7.57 -8.53
C PRO A 161 -0.32 9.07 -8.66
N THR A 162 -0.96 9.87 -7.80
CA THR A 162 -0.57 11.26 -7.61
C THR A 162 0.53 11.32 -6.55
N VAL A 163 1.64 12.01 -6.86
CA VAL A 163 2.74 12.17 -5.90
C VAL A 163 2.33 13.22 -4.87
N VAL A 164 2.20 12.81 -3.60
CA VAL A 164 1.78 13.62 -2.44
C VAL A 164 2.88 13.85 -1.40
#